data_AF-B4XHI7-F1
#
_entry.id   AF-B4XHI7-F1
#
_cell.length_a   1.000
_cell.length_b   1.000
_cell.length_c   1.000
_cell.angle_alpha   90.00
_cell.angle_beta   90.00
_cell.angle_gamma   90.00
#
_symmetry.space_group_name_H-M   'P 1'
#
loop_
_entity.id
_entity.type
_entity.pdbx_description
1 polymer ?
#
loop_
_entity_poly.entity_id
_entity_poly.type
_entity_poly.pdbx_seq_one_letter_code
_entity_poly.pdbx_strand_id
1 'polypeptide(L)' 'EDRVCGTLDIEKALHDGVKAFEPGVLAKANRGILYIDEVNLLDDHLVDVLLDSAASGWNTVEREGL' A
#
# COMPACT_ATOMS: atom_id res chain seq x y z
N GLU A 1 -6.46 -2.35 3.92
CA GLU A 1 -5.28 -2.51 3.03
C GLU A 1 -5.03 -1.32 2.11
N ASP A 2 -5.98 -0.93 1.26
CA ASP A 2 -5.82 0.18 0.28
C ASP A 2 -5.26 1.49 0.86
N ARG A 3 -5.70 1.92 2.04
CA ARG A 3 -5.17 3.15 2.67
C ARG A 3 -3.72 3.01 3.16
N VAL A 4 -3.27 1.79 3.45
CA VAL A 4 -1.92 1.48 3.93
C VAL A 4 -0.97 1.34 2.75
N CYS A 5 -1.29 0.46 1.80
CA CYS A 5 -0.44 0.13 0.66
C CYS A 5 -0.57 1.16 -0.48
N GLY A 6 -1.72 1.81 -0.60
CA GLY A 6 -2.11 2.58 -1.77
C GLY A 6 -3.06 1.76 -2.65
N THR A 7 -3.67 2.42 -3.63
CA THR A 7 -4.59 1.79 -4.57
C THR A 7 -4.38 2.29 -5.98
N LEU A 8 -4.77 1.49 -6.97
CA LEU A 8 -4.80 1.86 -8.37
C LEU A 8 -6.24 2.20 -8.76
N ASP A 9 -6.43 3.38 -9.36
CA ASP A 9 -7.70 3.78 -9.95
C ASP A 9 -7.89 3.06 -11.28
N ILE A 10 -8.60 1.93 -11.22
CA ILE A 10 -8.87 1.06 -12.37
C ILE A 10 -9.78 1.76 -13.38
N GLU A 11 -10.73 2.59 -12.93
CA GLU A 11 -11.64 3.30 -13.83
C GLU A 11 -10.87 4.25 -14.75
N LYS A 12 -9.95 5.05 -14.19
CA LYS A 12 -9.06 5.90 -15.01
C LYS A 12 -8.10 5.08 -15.86
N ALA A 13 -7.59 3.96 -15.36
CA ALA A 13 -6.71 3.09 -16.14
C ALA A 13 -7.41 2.49 -17.37
N LEU A 14 -8.68 2.09 -17.24
CA LEU A 14 -9.47 1.50 -18.32
C LEU A 14 -10.05 2.54 -19.27
N HIS A 15 -10.55 3.67 -18.75
CA HIS A 15 -11.21 4.69 -19.57
C HIS A 15 -10.22 5.65 -20.25
N ASP A 16 -9.21 6.10 -19.50
CA ASP A 16 -8.26 7.12 -19.97
C ASP A 16 -6.90 6.53 -20.37
N GLY A 17 -6.67 5.23 -20.12
CA GLY A 17 -5.37 4.59 -20.32
C GLY A 17 -4.30 5.05 -19.32
N VAL A 18 -4.71 5.75 -18.25
CA VAL A 18 -3.80 6.37 -17.28
C VAL A 18 -3.76 5.53 -16.01
N LYS A 19 -2.58 4.99 -15.69
CA LYS A 19 -2.33 4.34 -14.39
C LYS A 19 -2.26 5.41 -13.29
N ALA A 20 -3.41 5.71 -12.69
CA ALA A 20 -3.50 6.63 -11.57
C ALA A 20 -3.33 5.87 -10.25
N PHE A 21 -2.14 5.99 -9.65
CA PHE A 21 -1.83 5.42 -8.35
C PHE A 21 -2.11 6.43 -7.22
N GLU A 22 -2.89 6.01 -6.25
CA GLU A 22 -3.14 6.76 -5.03
C GLU A 22 -2.23 6.25 -3.89
N PRO A 23 -1.26 7.06 -3.43
CA PRO A 23 -0.27 6.61 -2.45
C PRO A 23 -0.87 6.40 -1.06
N GLY A 24 -0.60 5.23 -0.49
CA GLY A 24 -0.96 4.87 0.87
C GLY A 24 -0.03 5.45 1.95
N VAL A 25 -0.25 5.03 3.19
CA VAL A 25 0.59 5.39 4.34
C VAL A 25 2.04 4.92 4.17
N LEU A 26 2.28 3.73 3.61
CA LEU A 26 3.63 3.22 3.36
C LEU A 26 4.43 4.13 2.42
N ALA A 27 3.81 4.62 1.35
CA ALA A 27 4.44 5.57 0.44
C ALA A 27 4.81 6.89 1.14
N LYS A 28 3.95 7.38 2.03
CA LYS A 28 4.20 8.60 2.82
C LYS A 28 5.31 8.42 3.86
N ALA A 29 5.47 7.21 4.38
CA ALA A 29 6.50 6.87 5.35
C ALA A 29 7.84 6.45 4.71
N ASN A 30 7.94 6.45 3.37
CA ASN A 30 9.16 6.05 2.67
C ASN A 30 10.37 6.88 3.13
N ARG A 31 11.46 6.19 3.49
CA ARG A 31 12.67 6.76 4.10
C ARG A 31 12.43 7.49 5.43
N GLY A 32 11.29 7.25 6.07
CA GLY A 32 10.90 7.74 7.38
C GLY A 32 10.65 6.59 8.35
N ILE A 33 9.77 6.84 9.32
CA ILE A 33 9.35 5.87 10.33
C ILE A 33 7.82 5.78 10.28
N LEU A 34 7.30 4.57 10.28
CA LEU A 34 5.87 4.29 10.47
C LEU A 34 5.64 3.82 11.91
N TYR A 35 4.86 4.58 12.66
CA TYR A 35 4.50 4.27 14.04
C TYR A 35 3.08 3.71 14.11
N ILE A 36 2.88 2.66 14.92
CA ILE A 36 1.61 1.99 15.16
C ILE A 36 1.46 1.84 16.67
N ASP A 37 0.38 2.40 17.21
CA ASP A 37 0.15 2.44 18.67
C ASP A 37 -0.37 1.09 19.19
N GLU A 38 -1.46 0.56 18.60
CA GLU A 38 -2.10 -0.68 19.03
C GLU A 38 -1.93 -1.80 17.99
N VAL A 39 -0.72 -2.32 17.86
CA VAL A 39 -0.40 -3.39 16.88
C VAL A 39 -1.26 -4.65 17.06
N ASN A 40 -1.70 -4.93 18.28
CA ASN A 40 -2.52 -6.09 18.62
C ASN A 40 -3.97 -6.00 18.15
N LEU A 41 -4.43 -4.84 17.68
CA LEU A 41 -5.76 -4.64 17.10
C LEU A 41 -5.74 -4.58 15.57
N LEU A 42 -4.55 -4.68 14.97
CA LEU A 42 -4.40 -4.64 13.53
C LEU A 42 -4.79 -6.00 12.93
N ASP A 43 -5.43 -5.99 11.77
CA ASP A 43 -5.71 -7.23 11.05
C ASP A 43 -4.41 -7.94 10.65
N ASP A 44 -4.37 -9.27 10.82
CA ASP A 44 -3.17 -10.09 10.56
C ASP A 44 -2.54 -9.84 9.19
N HIS A 45 -3.35 -9.74 8.13
CA HIS A 45 -2.88 -9.49 6.77
C HIS A 45 -2.18 -8.13 6.61
N LEU A 46 -2.55 -7.11 7.39
CA LEU A 46 -1.85 -5.82 7.37
C LEU A 46 -0.50 -5.91 8.07
N VAL A 47 -0.41 -6.68 9.16
CA VAL A 47 0.86 -6.92 9.85
C VAL A 47 1.86 -7.55 8.88
N ASP A 48 1.43 -8.58 8.14
CA ASP A 48 2.26 -9.25 7.14
C ASP A 48 2.79 -8.28 6.08
N VAL A 49 1.90 -7.50 5.46
CA VAL A 49 2.30 -6.54 4.41
C VAL A 49 3.24 -5.47 4.94
N LEU A 50 3.03 -4.98 6.17
CA LEU A 50 3.90 -3.99 6.79
C LEU A 50 5.29 -4.55 7.06
N LEU A 51 5.38 -5.77 7.59
CA LEU A 51 6.65 -6.44 7.88
C LEU A 51 7.41 -6.77 6.60
N ASP A 52 6.72 -7.29 5.58
CA ASP A 52 7.32 -7.60 4.27
C ASP A 52 7.82 -6.34 3.58
N SER A 53 7.05 -5.26 3.60
CA SER A 53 7.46 -3.98 3.01
C SER A 53 8.64 -3.36 3.76
N ALA A 54 8.67 -3.46 5.08
CA ALA A 54 9.77 -2.96 5.90
C ALA A 54 11.06 -3.77 5.70
N ALA A 55 10.95 -5.10 5.55
CA ALA A 55 12.08 -5.99 5.34
C ALA A 55 12.65 -5.89 3.92
N SER A 56 11.78 -5.85 2.90
CA SER A 56 12.18 -5.76 1.49
C SER A 56 12.56 -4.35 1.05
N GLY A 57 12.02 -3.32 1.72
CA GLY A 57 12.12 -1.92 1.32
C GLY A 57 11.19 -1.54 0.16
N TRP A 58 10.31 -2.45 -0.27
CA TRP A 58 9.37 -2.24 -1.37
C TRP A 58 7.96 -2.64 -0.96
N ASN A 59 6.99 -1.79 -1.30
CA ASN A 59 5.57 -2.11 -1.20
C ASN A 59 5.00 -2.20 -2.62
N THR A 60 4.63 -3.40 -3.04
CA THR A 60 4.08 -3.67 -4.37
C THR A 60 2.56 -3.69 -4.31
N VAL A 61 1.92 -2.86 -5.12
CA VAL A 61 0.45 -2.81 -5.23
C VAL A 61 0.07 -3.29 -6.63
N GLU A 62 -0.61 -4.44 -6.69
CA GLU A 62 -1.10 -5.05 -7.93
C GLU A 62 -2.63 -5.11 -7.91
N ARG A 63 -3.28 -4.78 -9.03
CA ARG A 63 -4.71 -5.06 -9.23
C ARG A 63 -4.97 -5.61 -10.63
N GLU A 64 -5.61 -6.77 -10.68
CA GLU A 64 -6.15 -7.42 -11.89
C GLU A 64 -5.21 -7.43 -13.12
N GLY A 65 -3.90 -7.66 -12.91
CA GLY A 65 -2.93 -7.85 -13.99
C GLY A 65 -2.39 -6.57 -14.64
N LEU A 66 -2.58 -5.39 -14.01
CA LEU A 66 -2.00 -4.10 -14.40
C LEU A 66 -0.85 -3.64 -13.50
#